data_AF-A0A661EVU6-F1
#
_entry.id   AF-A0A661EVU6-F1
#
_cell.length_a   1.000
_cell.length_b   1.000
_cell.length_c   1.000
_cell.angle_alpha   90.00
_cell.angle_beta   90.00
_cell.angle_gamma   90.00
#
_symmetry.space_group_name_H-M   'P 1'
#
loop_
_entity.id
_entity.type
_entity.pdbx_description
1 polymer ?
#
loop_
_entity_poly.entity_id
_entity_poly.type
_entity_poly.pdbx_seq_one_letter_code
_entity_poly.pdbx_strand_id
1 'polypeptide(L)' 'MTPDSITARFLLSRPGFTLDVDLQLPGRGVTAIFGHSGSGKTTFLRCVAGLQRVRQGALVVNGETWQG' A
#
# COMPACT_ATOMS: atom_id res chain seq x y z
N MET A 1 -21.54 7.02 -8.69
CA MET A 1 -20.85 6.14 -7.71
C MET A 1 -19.43 5.98 -8.17
N THR A 2 -18.45 6.34 -7.35
CA THR A 2 -17.05 5.96 -7.60
C THR A 2 -16.95 4.43 -7.50
N PRO A 3 -16.32 3.75 -8.46
CA PRO A 3 -16.15 2.30 -8.39
C PRO A 3 -15.31 1.93 -7.16
N ASP A 4 -15.68 0.80 -6.53
CA ASP A 4 -14.92 0.22 -5.42
C ASP A 4 -13.45 0.09 -5.83
N SER A 5 -12.55 0.72 -5.08
CA SER A 5 -11.13 0.81 -5.40
C SER A 5 -10.27 0.93 -4.15
N ILE A 6 -9.04 0.44 -4.25
CA ILE A 6 -8.00 0.58 -3.24
C ILE A 6 -6.88 1.38 -3.88
N THR A 7 -6.59 2.56 -3.34
CA THR A 7 -5.43 3.37 -3.73
C THR A 7 -4.41 3.30 -2.62
N ALA A 8 -3.20 2.84 -2.92
CA ALA A 8 -2.10 2.83 -1.97
C ALA A 8 -0.97 3.69 -2.52
N ARG A 9 -0.66 4.77 -1.79
CA ARG A 9 0.51 5.60 -2.03
C ARG A 9 1.37 5.57 -0.79
N PHE A 10 2.56 5.01 -0.88
CA PHE A 10 3.47 4.92 0.26
C PHE A 10 4.89 5.27 -0.15
N LEU A 11 5.50 6.19 0.61
CA LEU A 11 6.93 6.42 0.55
C LEU A 11 7.54 6.18 1.93
N LEU A 12 8.35 5.12 2.03
CA LEU A 12 9.05 4.74 3.26
C LEU A 12 10.52 4.49 2.95
N SER A 13 11.40 5.25 3.62
CA SER A 13 12.85 5.11 3.48
C SER A 13 13.46 4.62 4.79
N ARG A 14 14.34 3.62 4.71
CA ARG A 14 15.19 3.13 5.79
C ARG A 14 16.58 2.78 5.22
N PRO A 15 17.62 2.64 6.04
CA PRO A 15 18.95 2.27 5.54
C PRO A 15 18.90 1.00 4.68
N GLY A 16 19.37 1.10 3.43
CA GLY A 16 19.43 -0.01 2.48
C GLY A 16 18.10 -0.45 1.86
N PHE A 17 16.99 0.26 2.09
CA PHE A 17 15.69 -0.08 1.50
C PHE A 17 14.75 1.11 1.41
N THR A 18 14.15 1.27 0.23
CA THR A 18 13.04 2.19 -0.01
C THR A 18 11.83 1.41 -0.51
N LEU A 19 10.69 1.64 0.13
CA LEU A 19 9.39 1.26 -0.42
C LEU A 19 8.79 2.52 -1.05
N ASP A 20 8.65 2.50 -2.37
CA ASP A 20 7.97 3.53 -3.16
C ASP A 20 6.85 2.84 -3.93
N VAL A 21 5.62 3.19 -3.57
CA VAL A 21 4.42 2.54 -4.09
C VAL A 21 3.43 3.62 -4.49
N ASP A 22 2.98 3.56 -5.74
CA ASP A 22 1.80 4.25 -6.25
C ASP A 22 0.98 3.25 -7.06
N LEU A 23 -0.12 2.78 -6.49
CA LEU A 23 -0.96 1.77 -7.11
C LEU A 23 -2.45 2.02 -6.88
N GLN A 24 -3.24 1.60 -7.86
CA GLN A 24 -4.69 1.56 -7.81
C GLN A 24 -5.15 0.14 -8.14
N LEU A 25 -5.95 -0.45 -7.26
CA LEU A 25 -6.47 -1.80 -7.38
C LEU A 25 -8.01 -1.77 -7.37
N PRO A 26 -8.67 -2.78 -7.94
CA PRO A 26 -10.09 -3.00 -7.72
C PRO A 26 -10.39 -3.18 -6.23
N GLY A 27 -11.49 -2.60 -5.74
CA GLY A 27 -11.96 -2.78 -4.35
C GLY A 27 -12.63 -4.13 -4.09
N ARG A 28 -12.64 -5.02 -5.11
CA ARG A 28 -13.21 -6.37 -5.06
C ARG A 28 -12.29 -7.37 -5.73
N GLY A 29 -12.37 -8.62 -5.29
CA GLY A 29 -11.57 -9.73 -5.82
C GLY A 29 -10.28 -9.96 -5.03
N VAL A 30 -9.35 -10.69 -5.63
CA VAL A 30 -8.06 -11.06 -5.01
C VAL A 30 -6.93 -10.47 -5.83
N THR A 31 -6.09 -9.67 -5.19
CA THR A 31 -4.83 -9.16 -5.77
C THR A 31 -3.67 -9.94 -5.18
N ALA A 32 -2.78 -10.46 -6.02
CA ALA A 32 -1.57 -11.15 -5.59
C ALA A 32 -0.32 -10.28 -5.81
N ILE A 33 0.62 -10.35 -4.88
CA ILE A 33 1.86 -9.56 -4.90
C ILE A 33 3.06 -10.51 -4.96
N PHE A 34 3.85 -10.39 -6.03
CA PHE A 34 5.00 -11.25 -6.29
C PHE A 34 6.30 -10.45 -6.39
N GLY A 35 7.42 -11.14 -6.18
CA GLY A 35 8.76 -10.55 -6.27
C GLY A 35 9.78 -11.29 -5.41
N HIS A 36 11.06 -11.04 -5.65
CA HIS A 36 12.20 -11.65 -4.94
C HIS A 36 12.15 -11.43 -3.42
N SER A 37 12.86 -12.26 -2.66
CA SER A 37 13.05 -12.01 -1.22
C SER A 37 13.69 -10.63 -1.00
N GLY A 38 13.24 -9.90 0.02
CA GLY A 38 13.70 -8.54 0.30
C GLY A 38 13.06 -7.43 -0.54
N SER A 39 12.24 -7.73 -1.56
CA SER A 39 11.63 -6.72 -2.45
C SER A 39 10.59 -5.80 -1.79
N GLY A 40 10.29 -5.98 -0.49
CA GLY A 40 9.36 -5.12 0.24
C GLY A 40 7.92 -5.61 0.37
N LYS A 41 7.57 -6.80 -0.14
CA LYS A 41 6.19 -7.35 -0.08
C LYS A 41 5.58 -7.34 1.32
N THR A 42 6.29 -7.89 2.31
CA THR A 42 5.83 -7.93 3.71
C THR A 42 5.73 -6.51 4.28
N THR A 43 6.65 -5.61 3.91
CA THR A 43 6.59 -4.21 4.35
C THR A 43 5.37 -3.51 3.77
N PHE A 44 5.07 -3.68 2.48
CA PHE A 44 3.87 -3.17 1.85
C PHE A 44 2.58 -3.69 2.50
N LEU A 45 2.47 -5.00 2.73
CA LEU A 45 1.29 -5.59 3.38
C LEU A 45 1.10 -5.08 4.81
N ARG A 46 2.19 -4.86 5.55
CA ARG A 46 2.13 -4.22 6.87
C ARG A 46 1.65 -2.78 6.79
N CYS A 47 2.05 -2.03 5.77
CA CYS A 47 1.48 -0.71 5.52
C CYS A 47 -0.02 -0.86 5.29
N VAL A 48 -0.47 -1.65 4.32
CA VAL A 48 -1.89 -1.85 4.01
C VAL A 48 -2.73 -2.24 5.25
N ALA A 49 -2.20 -3.11 6.11
CA ALA A 49 -2.85 -3.54 7.35
C ALA A 49 -2.81 -2.51 8.50
N GLY A 50 -2.20 -1.33 8.30
CA GLY A 50 -2.02 -0.31 9.33
C GLY A 50 -0.98 -0.66 10.41
N LEU A 51 -0.25 -1.77 10.26
CA LEU A 51 0.80 -2.23 11.18
C LEU A 51 2.14 -1.50 10.99
N GLN A 52 2.26 -0.77 9.90
CA GLN A 52 3.39 0.10 9.60
C GLN A 52 2.85 1.44 9.10
N ARG A 53 2.92 2.48 9.93
CA ARG A 53 2.44 3.80 9.54
C ARG A 53 3.42 4.47 8.58
N VAL A 54 2.88 5.06 7.52
CA VAL A 54 3.64 5.81 6.52
C VAL A 54 3.40 7.29 6.76
N ARG A 55 4.46 8.11 6.83
CA ARG A 55 4.33 9.57 7.05
C ARG A 55 4.16 10.36 5.75
N GLN A 56 4.45 9.72 4.62
CA GLN A 56 4.34 10.30 3.29
C GLN A 56 3.53 9.33 2.43
N GLY A 57 2.31 9.75 2.09
CA GLY A 57 1.35 8.95 1.35
C GLY A 57 0.13 8.55 2.20
N ALA A 58 -0.78 7.79 1.59
CA ALA A 58 -2.04 7.38 2.20
C ALA A 58 -2.54 6.05 1.62
N LEU A 59 -3.40 5.36 2.38
CA LEU A 59 -4.25 4.28 1.90
C LEU A 59 -5.69 4.78 1.84
N VAL A 60 -6.30 4.73 0.67
CA VAL A 60 -7.71 5.06 0.47
C VAL A 60 -8.43 3.82 -0.02
N VAL A 61 -9.47 3.40 0.69
CA VAL A 61 -10.31 2.25 0.36
C VAL A 61 -11.73 2.72 0.15
N ASN A 62 -12.26 2.53 -1.05
CA ASN A 62 -13.63 2.92 -1.43
C ASN A 62 -13.96 4.39 -1.09
N GLY A 63 -12.96 5.27 -1.22
CA GLY A 63 -13.08 6.71 -0.92
C GLY A 63 -12.81 7.09 0.54
N GLU A 64 -12.62 6.13 1.44
CA GLU A 64 -12.29 6.39 2.84
C GLU A 64 -10.77 6.31 3.08
N THR A 65 -10.21 7.30 3.78
CA THR A 65 -8.79 7.28 4.14
C THR A 65 -8.59 6.43 5.39
N TRP A 66 -7.92 5.29 5.22
CA TRP A 66 -7.63 4.36 6.32
C TRP A 66 -6.33 4.72 7.04
N GLN A 67 -5.36 5.32 6.34
CA GLN A 67 -4.16 5.91 6.93
C GLN A 67 -3.59 6.99 6.02
N GLY A 68 -2.91 7.94 6.65
CA GLY A 68 -2.21 9.10 6.09
C GLY A 68 -1.68 9.95 7.24
#